data_AF-A0A2T3IYM1-F1
#
_entry.id   AF-A0A2T3IYM1-F1
#
_cell.length_a   1.000
_cell.length_b   1.000
_cell.length_c   1.000
_cell.angle_alpha   90.00
_cell.angle_beta   90.00
_cell.angle_gamma   90.00
#
_symmetry.space_group_name_H-M   'P 1'
#
loop_
_entity.id
_entity.type
_entity.pdbx_description
1 polymer ?
#
loop_
_entity_poly.entity_id
_entity_poly.type
_entity_poly.pdbx_seq_one_letter_code
_entity_poly.pdbx_strand_id
1 'polypeptide(L)' 'MGSECHSENIDIKSIRMRLKVSQHEFAEALGLSQETIKSWEQGRRNPTGLAKKALKLMEKDLELYYRFKFN' A
#
# COMPACT_ATOMS: atom_id res chain seq x y z
N MET A 1 -4.61 27.93 -1.67
CA MET A 1 -3.94 27.11 -0.65
C MET A 1 -4.44 25.68 -0.78
N GLY A 2 -3.60 24.75 -1.25
CA GLY A 2 -3.97 23.34 -1.40
C GLY A 2 -3.87 22.62 -0.06
N SER A 3 -5.01 22.09 0.37
CA SER A 3 -5.30 21.09 1.40
C SER A 3 -4.16 20.58 2.27
N GLU A 4 -4.34 20.71 3.58
CA GLU A 4 -3.56 20.08 4.66
C GLU A 4 -3.35 18.58 4.41
N CYS A 5 -2.12 18.20 4.06
CA CYS A 5 -1.69 16.82 4.02
C CYS A 5 -1.47 16.31 5.45
N HIS A 6 -2.54 15.86 6.09
CA HIS A 6 -2.43 14.93 7.21
C HIS A 6 -1.85 13.60 6.68
N SER A 7 -0.53 13.55 6.57
CA SER A 7 0.24 12.38 6.19
C SER A 7 0.22 11.37 7.32
N GLU A 8 -0.89 10.66 7.50
CA GLU A 8 -0.82 9.35 8.14
C GLU A 8 0.04 8.46 7.24
N ASN A 9 1.30 8.32 7.63
CA ASN A 9 2.29 7.50 6.95
C ASN A 9 1.94 6.03 7.24
N ILE A 10 1.36 5.35 6.26
CA ILE A 10 1.19 3.90 6.34
C ILE A 10 2.52 3.29 5.94
N ASP A 11 3.05 2.43 6.79
CA ASP A 11 4.37 1.84 6.60
C ASP A 11 4.27 0.64 5.62
N ILE A 12 4.15 0.94 4.33
CA ILE A 12 3.95 -0.08 3.27
C ILE A 12 5.07 -1.11 3.27
N LYS A 13 6.30 -0.66 3.58
CA LYS A 13 7.47 -1.54 3.70
C LYS A 13 7.27 -2.57 4.79
N SER A 14 6.78 -2.16 5.96
CA SER A 14 6.45 -3.07 7.06
C SER A 14 5.39 -4.09 6.67
N ILE A 15 4.31 -3.66 6.01
CA ILE A 15 3.26 -4.57 5.51
C ILE A 15 3.85 -5.60 4.54
N ARG A 16 4.63 -5.15 3.55
CA ARG A 16 5.27 -5.99 2.55
C ARG A 16 6.24 -7.00 3.17
N MET A 17 7.03 -6.58 4.15
CA MET A 17 7.94 -7.47 4.87
C MET A 17 7.19 -8.54 5.67
N ARG A 18 6.06 -8.20 6.29
CA ARG A 18 5.21 -9.17 7.00
C ARG A 18 4.60 -10.20 6.06
N LEU A 19 4.16 -9.78 4.89
CA LEU A 19 3.64 -10.65 3.82
C LEU A 19 4.73 -11.47 3.13
N LYS A 20 6.01 -11.11 3.28
CA LYS A 20 7.15 -11.71 2.59
C LYS A 20 6.99 -11.71 1.07
N VAL A 21 6.43 -10.64 0.52
CA VAL A 21 6.22 -10.49 -0.93
C VAL A 21 7.12 -9.41 -1.55
N SER A 22 7.30 -9.50 -2.86
CA SER A 22 8.04 -8.51 -3.64
C SER A 22 7.21 -7.25 -3.89
N GLN A 23 7.85 -6.13 -4.22
CA GLN A 23 7.15 -4.89 -4.55
C GLN A 23 6.21 -5.06 -5.75
N HIS A 24 6.61 -5.87 -6.73
CA HIS A 24 5.80 -6.21 -7.91
C HIS A 24 4.52 -6.95 -7.50
N GLU A 25 4.66 -8.08 -6.81
CA GLU A 25 3.55 -8.89 -6.28
C GLU A 25 2.58 -8.10 -5.38
N PHE A 26 3.10 -7.14 -4.63
CA PHE A 26 2.28 -6.25 -3.80
C PHE A 26 1.52 -5.22 -4.64
N ALA A 27 2.15 -4.71 -5.69
CA ALA A 27 1.53 -3.77 -6.62
C ALA A 27 0.44 -4.46 -7.45
N GLU A 28 0.69 -5.67 -7.95
CA GLU A 28 -0.30 -6.45 -8.71
C GLU A 28 -1.56 -6.74 -7.90
N ALA A 29 -1.43 -7.14 -6.63
CA ALA A 29 -2.58 -7.36 -5.75
C ALA A 29 -3.41 -6.08 -5.53
N LEU A 30 -2.79 -4.90 -5.60
CA LEU A 30 -3.47 -3.62 -5.48
C LEU A 30 -3.95 -3.06 -6.84
N GLY A 31 -3.63 -3.72 -7.95
CA GLY A 31 -3.87 -3.21 -9.31
C GLY A 31 -3.06 -1.95 -9.62
N LEU A 32 -1.87 -1.82 -9.01
CA LEU A 32 -0.98 -0.67 -9.13
C LEU A 32 0.34 -1.06 -9.79
N SER A 33 1.08 -0.07 -10.26
CA SER A 33 2.44 -0.26 -10.75
C SER A 33 3.44 -0.39 -9.59
N GLN A 34 4.49 -1.19 -9.78
CA GLN A 34 5.62 -1.29 -8.84
C GLN A 34 6.21 0.08 -8.50
N GLU A 35 6.27 0.99 -9.47
CA GLU A 35 6.72 2.37 -9.27
C GLU A 35 5.88 3.15 -8.26
N THR A 36 4.57 2.90 -8.21
CA THR A 36 3.66 3.50 -7.24
C THR A 36 4.00 3.03 -5.82
N ILE A 37 4.19 1.72 -5.64
CA ILE A 37 4.60 1.15 -4.35
C ILE A 37 5.97 1.68 -3.91
N LYS A 38 6.93 1.74 -4.84
CA LYS A 38 8.26 2.32 -4.59
C LYS A 38 8.16 3.79 -4.18
N SER A 39 7.32 4.58 -4.85
CA SER A 39 7.09 5.99 -4.52
C SER A 39 6.50 6.16 -3.12
N TRP A 40 5.59 5.27 -2.73
CA TRP A 40 5.01 5.26 -1.39
C TRP A 40 6.00 4.81 -0.31
N GLU A 41 6.78 3.74 -0.54
CA GLU A 41 7.84 3.29 0.37
C GLU A 41 8.96 4.33 0.55
N GLN A 42 9.20 5.16 -0.48
CA GLN A 42 10.17 6.26 -0.42
C GLN A 42 9.60 7.55 0.21
N GLY A 43 8.31 7.59 0.56
CA GLY A 43 7.65 8.80 1.07
C GLY A 43 7.53 9.94 0.04
N ARG A 44 7.73 9.64 -1.26
CA ARG A 44 7.58 10.62 -2.37
C ARG A 44 6.11 10.96 -2.61
N ARG A 45 5.22 9.99 -2.39
CA ARG A 45 3.76 10.12 -2.48
C ARG A 45 3.13 9.36 -1.32
N ASN A 46 1.99 9.86 -0.84
CA ASN A 46 1.18 9.12 0.12
C ASN A 46 -0.03 8.50 -0.59
N PRO A 47 -0.43 7.28 -0.21
CA PRO A 47 -1.69 6.71 -0.67
C PRO A 47 -2.84 7.60 -0.19
N THR A 48 -3.75 7.96 -1.10
CA THR A 48 -4.94 8.78 -0.80
C THR A 48 -6.22 8.00 -1.09
N GLY A 49 -7.33 8.42 -0.47
CA GLY A 49 -8.65 7.86 -0.72
C GLY A 49 -8.75 6.35 -0.48
N LEU A 50 -9.20 5.61 -1.49
CA LEU A 50 -9.45 4.17 -1.43
C LEU A 50 -8.16 3.35 -1.18
N ALA A 51 -7.05 3.75 -1.80
CA ALA A 51 -5.76 3.06 -1.63
C ALA A 51 -5.28 3.12 -0.18
N LYS A 52 -5.43 4.27 0.49
CA LYS A 52 -5.09 4.43 1.91
C LYS A 52 -5.91 3.48 2.78
N LYS A 53 -7.21 3.34 2.46
CA LYS A 53 -8.12 2.47 3.19
C LYS A 53 -7.78 1.00 2.97
N ALA A 54 -7.48 0.61 1.73
CA ALA A 54 -7.02 -0.75 1.40
C ALA A 54 -5.73 -1.11 2.15
N LEU A 55 -4.75 -0.20 2.16
CA LEU A 55 -3.49 -0.42 2.88
C LEU A 55 -3.68 -0.52 4.39
N LYS A 56 -4.51 0.33 5.01
CA LYS A 56 -4.86 0.21 6.44
C LYS A 56 -5.52 -1.13 6.75
N LEU A 57 -6.38 -1.61 5.85
CA LEU A 57 -7.02 -2.90 6.01
C LEU A 57 -6.01 -4.04 5.87
N MET A 58 -5.08 -3.97 4.91
CA MET A 58 -3.98 -4.93 4.77
C MET A 58 -3.02 -4.92 5.97
N GLU A 59 -2.79 -3.76 6.58
CA GLU A 59 -1.99 -3.65 7.81
C GLU A 59 -2.65 -4.38 8.98
N LYS A 60 -3.97 -4.25 9.10
CA LYS A 60 -4.78 -4.85 10.17
C LYS A 60 -5.04 -6.34 9.93
N ASP A 61 -5.22 -6.72 8.67
CA ASP A 61 -5.59 -8.07 8.23
C ASP A 61 -4.76 -8.43 7.01
N LEU A 62 -3.72 -9.23 7.22
CA LEU A 62 -2.79 -9.63 6.16
C LEU A 62 -3.43 -10.65 5.20
N GLU A 63 -4.50 -11.34 5.60
CA GLU A 63 -5.21 -12.29 4.73
C GLU A 63 -5.94 -11.58 3.59
N LEU A 64 -6.34 -10.32 3.77
CA LEU A 64 -6.87 -9.49 2.69
C LEU A 64 -5.94 -9.43 1.48
N TYR A 65 -4.62 -9.43 1.66
CA TYR A 65 -3.68 -9.47 0.53
C TYR A 65 -3.94 -10.68 -0.39
N TYR A 66 -4.10 -11.86 0.19
CA TYR A 66 -4.37 -13.07 -0.58
C TYR A 66 -5.73 -12.99 -1.27
N ARG A 67 -6.74 -12.41 -0.61
CA ARG A 67 -8.06 -12.22 -1.23
C ARG A 67 -8.02 -11.27 -2.43
N PHE A 68 -7.19 -10.22 -2.37
CA PHE A 68 -6.99 -9.29 -3.49
C PHE A 68 -6.19 -9.92 -4.64
N LYS A 69 -5.23 -10.80 -4.35
CA LYS A 69 -4.42 -11.48 -5.37
C LYS A 69 -5.19 -12.50 -6.21
N PHE A 70 -6.27 -13.08 -5.69
CA PHE A 70 -7.01 -14.19 -6.31
C PHE A 70 -8.40 -13.79 -6.86
N ASN A 71 -8.62 -12.51 -7.18
CA ASN A 71 -9.86 -12.01 -7.79
C ASN A 71 -9.63 -11.57 -9.24
#